data_AF-A0AAE1WQM3-F1
#
_entry.id   AF-A0AAE1WQM3-F1
#
_cell.length_a   1.000
_cell.length_b   1.000
_cell.length_c   1.000
_cell.angle_alpha   90.00
_cell.angle_beta   90.00
_cell.angle_gamma   90.00
#
_symmetry.space_group_name_H-M   'P 1'
#
loop_
_entity.id
_entity.type
_entity.pdbx_description
1 polymer ?
#
loop_
_entity_poly.entity_id
_entity_poly.type
_entity_poly.pdbx_seq_one_letter_code
_entity_poly.pdbx_strand_id
1 'polypeptide(L)'
;MVKRNAERNSILAITKVDGSIITSAPDITQKFVDFYTSLLGTEDQTLPVDDGVFHWGPLLTPELASNLYRAVTPAEVKTAVFQISDNKAPSPNGYTSCFFKKAWNIVGDLICRAVMDFFRSGRMLRQLNHTIIALVPKSKHSPSVADYRPISCCNVIYKIITKIIADRLSPALKQLIDSSQAAFVGGRNITDNIFLAQEMVRQYSRKWISPRCTINVDLRKAFDRSHGSSSPEYSTDFNFHPKCEKLKITHLLFADDLMLFSRGDIPSIRILMECLQEFRDISGLAVNTAKSNIFTAGIQNDTLDEALAMTEFARGHMPVRYLGIPLAAQRLSVTDYSPLVDQIAGCIRNWTAKSLSFAGRLEFIRSVIQGVECFWLQVFPLPMTVIEKIHRLCRAFLWNSKRALMAWEDICHPKEEGGLVIRHIQSWNVALLARVLWNIHCKADTLWNKWVNEVYLRGASLWDWQPKKGDSPLLRRLAEIWDRIITDFGSTDAAIRHMTEWTNSKGLVTSKAYEYLRPKLLRQPWKASIRKAFIPPKYSFILWLGLRERLATRDRLAFLHEDPSCSLCINMVWHHLTHVNPSQWSKVAQEWEDWLLCAEQSAASRFGMHGLQPLEAPQRNHL
;
A
#
# COMPACT_ATOMS: atom_id res chain seq x y z
N MET A 1 15.90 -25.57 4.13
CA MET A 1 14.95 -24.43 4.17
C MET A 1 13.49 -24.87 4.01
N VAL A 2 13.18 -25.81 3.10
CA VAL A 2 11.81 -26.33 2.87
C VAL A 2 11.22 -27.06 4.09
N LYS A 3 11.95 -28.01 4.72
CA LYS A 3 11.48 -28.69 5.95
C LYS A 3 11.18 -27.74 7.12
N ARG A 4 12.08 -26.78 7.38
CA ARG A 4 11.90 -25.75 8.43
C ARG A 4 10.77 -24.76 8.14
N ASN A 5 10.38 -24.60 6.87
CA ASN A 5 9.21 -23.81 6.48
C ASN A 5 7.92 -24.63 6.58
N ALA A 6 7.98 -25.96 6.41
CA ALA A 6 6.83 -26.85 6.56
C ALA A 6 6.34 -26.91 8.02
N GLU A 7 7.26 -27.10 8.98
CA GLU A 7 6.94 -27.10 10.43
C GLU A 7 6.40 -25.74 10.92
N ARG A 8 6.84 -24.64 10.29
CA ARG A 8 6.43 -23.29 10.68
C ARG A 8 5.08 -22.87 10.09
N ASN A 9 4.66 -23.52 9.00
CA ASN A 9 3.42 -23.23 8.30
C ASN A 9 2.35 -24.31 8.52
N SER A 10 2.64 -25.37 9.30
CA SER A 10 1.66 -26.37 9.70
C SER A 10 0.80 -25.87 10.85
N ILE A 11 -0.51 -26.08 10.74
CA ILE A 11 -1.46 -25.82 11.82
C ILE A 11 -1.42 -27.03 12.76
N LEU A 12 -0.82 -26.86 13.93
CA LEU A 12 -0.60 -27.95 14.90
C LEU A 12 -1.80 -28.19 15.81
N ALA A 13 -2.58 -27.14 16.07
CA ALA A 13 -3.72 -27.21 16.98
C ALA A 13 -4.75 -26.14 16.65
N ILE A 14 -6.02 -26.44 16.92
CA ILE A 14 -7.14 -25.50 16.87
C ILE A 14 -7.99 -25.65 18.13
N THR A 15 -8.33 -24.54 18.75
CA THR A 15 -9.26 -24.47 19.88
C THR A 15 -10.69 -24.34 19.36
N LYS A 16 -11.58 -25.21 19.83
CA LYS A 16 -13.02 -25.15 19.59
C LYS A 16 -13.68 -24.06 20.44
N VAL A 17 -14.95 -23.78 20.14
CA VAL A 17 -15.78 -22.80 20.88
C VAL A 17 -15.99 -23.23 22.34
N ASP A 18 -16.02 -24.54 22.61
CA ASP A 18 -16.14 -25.12 23.95
C ASP A 18 -14.82 -25.13 24.76
N GLY A 19 -13.73 -24.59 24.20
CA GLY A 19 -12.41 -24.57 24.84
C GLY A 19 -11.56 -25.83 24.63
N SER A 20 -12.10 -26.90 24.03
CA SER A 20 -11.34 -28.11 23.72
C SER A 20 -10.36 -27.89 22.54
N ILE A 21 -9.25 -28.63 22.53
CA ILE A 21 -8.19 -28.48 21.51
C ILE A 21 -8.17 -29.70 20.60
N ILE A 22 -8.21 -29.45 19.29
CA ILE A 22 -8.01 -30.45 18.24
C ILE A 22 -6.55 -30.39 17.80
N THR A 23 -5.84 -31.51 17.86
CA THR A 23 -4.42 -31.61 17.46
C THR A 23 -4.19 -32.58 16.30
N SER A 24 -5.17 -33.42 15.98
CA SER A 24 -5.11 -34.38 14.88
C SER A 24 -5.30 -33.68 13.53
N ALA A 25 -4.37 -33.88 12.60
CA ALA A 25 -4.41 -33.30 11.25
C ALA A 25 -5.71 -33.56 10.46
N PRO A 26 -6.27 -34.80 10.41
CA PRO A 26 -7.55 -35.04 9.73
C PRO A 26 -8.70 -34.27 10.39
N ASP A 27 -8.76 -34.22 11.73
CA ASP A 27 -9.83 -33.53 12.45
C ASP A 27 -9.74 -32.01 12.27
N ILE A 28 -8.53 -31.45 12.27
CA ILE A 28 -8.27 -30.05 11.91
C ILE A 28 -8.79 -29.76 10.49
N THR A 29 -8.46 -30.63 9.53
CA THR A 29 -8.89 -30.48 8.14
C THR A 29 -10.42 -30.51 8.03
N GLN A 30 -11.07 -31.49 8.64
CA GLN A 30 -12.52 -31.61 8.63
C GLN A 30 -13.17 -30.38 9.27
N LYS A 31 -12.62 -29.89 10.39
CA LYS A 31 -13.14 -28.70 11.07
C LYS A 31 -13.08 -27.44 10.20
N PHE A 32 -12.03 -27.28 9.39
CA PHE A 32 -11.95 -26.21 8.39
C PHE A 32 -13.00 -26.38 7.28
N VAL A 33 -13.17 -27.60 6.76
CA VAL A 33 -14.17 -27.90 5.73
C VAL A 33 -15.57 -27.60 6.24
N ASP A 34 -15.93 -28.10 7.42
CA ASP A 34 -17.26 -27.89 8.03
C ASP A 34 -17.54 -26.40 8.22
N PHE A 35 -16.58 -25.67 8.79
CA PHE A 35 -16.72 -24.23 9.05
C PHE A 35 -16.91 -23.41 7.76
N TYR A 36 -16.11 -23.66 6.72
CA TYR A 36 -16.25 -22.90 5.48
C TYR A 36 -17.43 -23.37 4.63
N THR A 37 -17.83 -24.64 4.72
CA THR A 37 -19.05 -25.15 4.10
C THR A 37 -20.27 -24.50 4.72
N SER A 38 -20.36 -24.41 6.04
CA SER A 38 -21.46 -23.69 6.70
C SER A 38 -21.43 -22.19 6.43
N LEU A 39 -20.24 -21.60 6.25
CA LEU A 39 -20.11 -20.16 6.02
C LEU A 39 -20.45 -19.74 4.59
N LEU A 40 -20.11 -20.56 3.59
CA LEU A 40 -20.19 -20.24 2.16
C LEU A 40 -21.24 -21.04 1.37
N GLY A 41 -21.72 -22.17 1.92
CA GLY A 41 -22.50 -23.18 1.21
C GLY A 41 -23.91 -23.40 1.74
N THR A 42 -24.54 -22.36 2.30
CA THR A 42 -25.97 -22.42 2.63
C THR A 42 -26.80 -21.93 1.44
N GLU A 43 -27.72 -22.78 0.98
CA GLU A 43 -28.77 -22.36 0.04
C GLU A 43 -29.78 -21.50 0.81
N ASP A 44 -30.18 -20.40 0.21
CA ASP A 44 -31.15 -19.47 0.77
C ASP A 44 -32.15 -19.06 -0.33
N GLN A 45 -33.38 -18.74 0.06
CA GLN A 45 -34.38 -18.30 -0.90
C GLN A 45 -34.00 -16.92 -1.44
N THR A 46 -33.77 -16.85 -2.75
CA THR A 46 -33.63 -15.58 -3.46
C THR A 46 -35.00 -14.96 -3.68
N LEU A 47 -35.24 -13.81 -3.06
CA LEU A 47 -36.39 -12.98 -3.38
C LEU A 47 -36.25 -12.39 -4.79
N PRO A 48 -37.37 -12.11 -5.49
CA PRO A 48 -37.32 -11.34 -6.73
C PRO A 48 -36.68 -9.96 -6.49
N VAL A 49 -36.05 -9.42 -7.53
CA VAL A 49 -35.49 -8.07 -7.46
C VAL A 49 -36.64 -7.08 -7.24
N ASP A 50 -36.52 -6.20 -6.25
CA ASP A 50 -37.47 -5.13 -6.03
C ASP A 50 -37.32 -4.06 -7.11
N ASP A 51 -38.33 -3.94 -7.97
CA ASP A 51 -38.37 -2.95 -9.04
C ASP A 51 -38.31 -1.51 -8.51
N GLY A 52 -38.75 -1.29 -7.26
CA GLY A 52 -38.62 -0.03 -6.53
C GLY A 52 -37.19 0.49 -6.51
N VAL A 53 -36.19 -0.38 -6.39
CA VAL A 53 -34.77 0.01 -6.33
C VAL A 53 -34.31 0.69 -7.62
N PHE A 54 -34.84 0.29 -8.77
CA PHE A 54 -34.50 0.92 -10.06
C PHE A 54 -35.10 2.32 -10.21
N HIS A 55 -36.16 2.65 -9.46
CA HIS A 55 -36.75 3.99 -9.47
C HIS A 55 -35.91 5.04 -8.73
N TRP A 56 -35.13 4.64 -7.73
CA TRP A 56 -34.40 5.56 -6.86
C TRP A 56 -32.88 5.59 -7.09
N GLY A 57 -32.32 4.58 -7.78
CA GLY A 57 -30.89 4.43 -8.01
C GLY A 57 -30.39 5.01 -9.35
N PRO A 58 -29.07 5.27 -9.48
CA PRO A 58 -28.47 5.59 -10.76
C PRO A 58 -28.59 4.42 -11.75
N LEU A 59 -29.01 4.71 -12.98
CA LEU A 59 -29.07 3.73 -14.07
C LEU A 59 -27.83 3.82 -14.95
N LEU A 60 -27.44 2.68 -15.55
CA LEU A 60 -26.35 2.64 -16.51
C LEU A 60 -26.74 3.32 -17.82
N THR A 61 -25.76 3.96 -18.47
CA THR A 61 -25.96 4.40 -19.85
C THR A 61 -26.13 3.20 -20.78
N PRO A 62 -26.93 3.32 -21.86
CA PRO A 62 -27.13 2.22 -22.83
C PRO A 62 -25.81 1.68 -23.41
N GLU A 63 -24.82 2.55 -23.59
CA GLU A 63 -23.47 2.20 -24.08
C GLU A 63 -22.73 1.27 -23.10
N LEU A 64 -22.74 1.61 -21.81
CA LEU A 64 -22.11 0.78 -20.78
C LEU A 64 -22.85 -0.54 -20.61
N ALA A 65 -24.19 -0.51 -20.62
CA ALA A 65 -25.01 -1.71 -20.58
C ALA A 65 -24.66 -2.65 -21.75
N SER A 66 -24.61 -2.13 -22.98
CA SER A 66 -24.22 -2.89 -24.18
C SER A 66 -22.83 -3.51 -24.08
N ASN A 67 -21.87 -2.78 -23.51
CA ASN A 67 -20.54 -3.31 -23.28
C ASN A 67 -20.49 -4.47 -22.26
N LEU A 68 -21.43 -4.54 -21.31
CA LEU A 68 -21.49 -5.65 -20.35
C LEU A 68 -21.89 -6.97 -21.03
N TYR A 69 -22.94 -6.95 -21.86
CA TYR A 69 -23.52 -8.16 -22.45
C TYR A 69 -23.02 -8.51 -23.86
N ARG A 70 -22.15 -7.69 -24.48
CA ARG A 70 -21.59 -8.00 -25.81
C ARG A 70 -20.83 -9.33 -25.83
N ALA A 71 -20.76 -9.99 -26.99
CA ALA A 71 -19.98 -11.22 -27.12
C ALA A 71 -18.48 -11.00 -26.78
N VAL A 72 -17.85 -11.98 -26.13
CA VAL A 72 -16.41 -11.99 -25.84
C VAL A 72 -15.63 -12.38 -27.09
N THR A 73 -14.54 -11.67 -27.36
CA THR A 73 -13.69 -11.90 -28.55
C THR A 73 -12.34 -12.53 -28.19
N PRO A 74 -11.67 -13.23 -29.13
CA PRO A 74 -10.32 -13.76 -28.90
C PRO A 74 -9.29 -12.69 -28.50
N ALA A 75 -9.41 -11.46 -29.03
CA ALA A 75 -8.55 -10.35 -28.68
C ALA A 75 -8.72 -9.90 -27.22
N GLU A 76 -9.96 -9.89 -26.73
CA GLU A 76 -10.28 -9.61 -25.33
C GLU A 76 -9.73 -10.70 -24.40
N VAL A 77 -9.85 -11.98 -24.79
CA VAL A 77 -9.24 -13.10 -24.04
C VAL A 77 -7.72 -12.95 -23.95
N LYS A 78 -7.05 -12.69 -25.09
CA LYS A 78 -5.61 -12.45 -25.12
C LYS A 78 -5.22 -11.29 -24.21
N THR A 79 -5.94 -10.18 -24.28
CA THR A 79 -5.69 -9.01 -23.43
C THR A 79 -5.79 -9.37 -21.95
N ALA A 80 -6.84 -10.08 -21.55
CA ALA A 80 -7.03 -10.52 -20.17
C ALA A 80 -5.88 -11.43 -19.68
N VAL A 81 -5.43 -12.39 -20.50
CA VAL A 81 -4.28 -13.28 -20.19
C VAL A 81 -3.02 -12.47 -19.95
N PHE A 82 -2.71 -11.53 -20.84
CA PHE A 82 -1.46 -10.76 -20.78
C PHE A 82 -1.42 -9.75 -19.63
N GLN A 83 -2.59 -9.29 -19.15
CA GLN A 83 -2.71 -8.44 -17.97
C GLN A 83 -2.53 -9.20 -16.64
N ILE A 84 -2.72 -10.52 -16.58
CA ILE A 84 -2.51 -11.30 -15.37
C ILE A 84 -0.99 -11.41 -15.09
N SER A 85 -0.53 -10.98 -13.92
CA SER A 85 0.90 -11.07 -13.54
C SER A 85 1.45 -12.50 -13.60
N ASP A 86 2.69 -12.66 -14.08
CA ASP A 86 3.37 -13.94 -14.34
C ASP A 86 3.55 -14.83 -13.11
N ASN A 87 3.66 -14.21 -11.93
CA ASN A 87 3.98 -14.88 -10.66
C ASN A 87 2.72 -15.17 -9.82
N LYS A 88 1.53 -15.16 -10.43
CA LYS A 88 0.30 -15.54 -9.73
C LYS A 88 0.31 -17.05 -9.47
N ALA A 89 -0.04 -17.42 -8.23
CA ALA A 89 -0.05 -18.81 -7.79
C ALA A 89 -0.83 -19.70 -8.77
N PRO A 90 -0.28 -20.84 -9.20
CA PRO A 90 -0.95 -21.76 -10.10
C PRO A 90 -2.10 -22.47 -9.39
N SER A 91 -2.90 -23.19 -10.17
CA SER A 91 -3.89 -24.12 -9.64
C SER A 91 -3.27 -25.51 -9.42
N PRO A 92 -4.03 -26.55 -9.04
CA PRO A 92 -3.49 -27.91 -8.88
C PRO A 92 -2.74 -28.45 -10.11
N ASN A 93 -3.00 -27.90 -11.30
CA ASN A 93 -2.28 -28.25 -12.52
C ASN A 93 -0.85 -27.70 -12.63
N GLY A 94 -0.39 -26.86 -11.70
CA GLY A 94 0.98 -26.35 -11.64
C GLY A 94 1.34 -25.22 -12.65
N TYR A 95 0.49 -24.93 -13.64
CA TYR A 95 0.77 -23.92 -14.67
C TYR A 95 0.40 -22.50 -14.22
N THR A 96 1.34 -21.57 -14.33
CA THR A 96 1.12 -20.13 -14.09
C THR A 96 0.75 -19.40 -15.38
N SER A 97 0.28 -18.14 -15.26
CA SER A 97 0.04 -17.26 -16.41
C SER A 97 1.27 -17.08 -17.31
N CYS A 98 2.49 -17.15 -16.75
CA CYS A 98 3.74 -17.07 -17.51
C CYS A 98 3.83 -18.14 -18.60
N PHE A 99 3.45 -19.39 -18.29
CA PHE A 99 3.42 -20.49 -19.26
C PHE A 99 2.49 -20.15 -20.43
N PHE A 100 1.26 -19.74 -20.14
CA PHE A 100 0.25 -19.43 -21.16
C PHE A 100 0.65 -18.25 -22.04
N LYS A 101 1.33 -17.23 -21.49
CA LYS A 101 1.85 -16.10 -22.28
C LYS A 101 2.97 -16.53 -23.21
N LYS A 102 3.93 -17.33 -22.72
CA LYS A 102 5.08 -17.79 -23.50
C LYS A 102 4.70 -18.81 -24.58
N ALA A 103 3.72 -19.66 -24.31
CA ALA A 103 3.22 -20.67 -25.23
C ALA A 103 1.97 -20.23 -25.99
N TRP A 104 1.66 -18.92 -26.05
CA TRP A 104 0.40 -18.41 -26.59
C TRP A 104 0.14 -18.84 -28.04
N ASN A 105 1.19 -18.94 -28.84
CA ASN A 105 1.18 -19.45 -30.21
C ASN A 105 0.77 -20.94 -30.34
N ILE A 106 0.84 -21.71 -29.25
CA ILE A 106 0.47 -23.13 -29.22
C ILE A 106 -0.91 -23.31 -28.57
N VAL A 107 -1.14 -22.67 -27.42
CA VAL A 107 -2.35 -22.92 -26.59
C VAL A 107 -3.42 -21.83 -26.70
N GLY A 108 -3.12 -20.68 -27.34
CA GLY A 108 -3.99 -19.51 -27.36
C GLY A 108 -5.38 -19.81 -27.94
N ASP A 109 -5.45 -20.52 -29.06
CA ASP A 109 -6.73 -20.84 -29.71
C ASP A 109 -7.61 -21.77 -28.88
N LEU A 110 -7.02 -22.69 -28.12
CA LEU A 110 -7.74 -23.57 -27.20
C LEU A 110 -8.30 -22.77 -26.01
N ILE A 111 -7.51 -21.84 -25.47
CA ILE A 111 -7.92 -20.97 -24.36
C ILE A 111 -9.06 -20.05 -24.80
N CYS A 112 -8.93 -19.41 -25.97
CA CYS A 112 -9.98 -18.55 -26.52
C CYS A 112 -11.29 -19.32 -26.68
N ARG A 113 -11.26 -20.53 -27.26
CA ARG A 113 -12.45 -21.38 -27.39
C ARG A 113 -13.06 -21.73 -26.03
N ALA A 114 -12.26 -22.18 -25.07
CA ALA A 114 -12.75 -22.55 -23.75
C ALA A 114 -13.39 -21.38 -22.99
N VAL A 115 -12.77 -20.19 -23.04
CA VAL A 115 -13.30 -18.99 -22.39
C VAL A 115 -14.57 -18.50 -23.08
N MET A 116 -14.60 -18.45 -24.41
CA MET A 116 -15.77 -18.02 -25.16
C MET A 116 -16.95 -18.98 -25.00
N ASP A 117 -16.69 -20.30 -24.92
CA ASP A 117 -17.72 -21.31 -24.66
C ASP A 117 -18.38 -21.11 -23.28
N PHE A 118 -17.59 -20.76 -22.25
CA PHE A 118 -18.14 -20.39 -20.94
C PHE A 118 -19.11 -19.21 -21.03
N PHE A 119 -18.75 -18.13 -21.74
CA PHE A 119 -19.62 -16.95 -21.86
C PHE A 119 -20.88 -17.20 -22.72
N ARG A 120 -20.88 -18.24 -23.56
CA ARG A 120 -22.05 -18.65 -24.34
C ARG A 120 -22.97 -19.60 -23.57
N SER A 121 -22.39 -20.56 -22.87
CA SER A 121 -23.13 -21.65 -22.21
C SER A 121 -23.44 -21.39 -20.74
N GLY A 122 -22.70 -20.49 -20.09
CA GLY A 122 -22.71 -20.31 -18.63
C GLY A 122 -22.12 -21.49 -17.85
N ARG A 123 -21.51 -22.48 -18.52
CA ARG A 123 -21.04 -23.73 -17.91
C ARG A 123 -19.52 -23.80 -17.91
N MET A 124 -18.96 -24.34 -16.82
CA MET A 124 -17.52 -24.59 -16.68
C MET A 124 -17.26 -26.05 -16.36
N LEU A 125 -16.22 -26.63 -16.96
CA LEU A 125 -15.77 -27.99 -16.62
C LEU A 125 -15.35 -28.07 -15.15
N ARG A 126 -15.84 -29.09 -14.44
CA ARG A 126 -15.60 -29.30 -13.01
C ARG A 126 -14.10 -29.32 -12.66
N GLN A 127 -13.28 -29.89 -13.54
CA GLN A 127 -11.82 -29.95 -13.38
C GLN A 127 -11.17 -28.56 -13.40
N LEU A 128 -11.70 -27.61 -14.18
CA LEU A 128 -11.22 -26.23 -14.21
C LEU A 128 -11.67 -25.43 -12.99
N ASN A 129 -12.77 -25.85 -12.36
CA ASN A 129 -13.28 -25.27 -11.12
C ASN A 129 -12.62 -25.84 -9.85
N HIS A 130 -11.71 -26.82 -9.97
CA HIS A 130 -10.98 -27.33 -8.82
C HIS A 130 -9.94 -26.31 -8.33
N THR A 131 -9.96 -25.99 -7.02
CA THR A 131 -9.10 -24.97 -6.42
C THR A 131 -8.34 -25.54 -5.21
N ILE A 132 -7.13 -25.02 -4.96
CA ILE A 132 -6.40 -25.29 -3.71
C ILE A 132 -6.75 -24.16 -2.75
N ILE A 133 -7.20 -24.49 -1.54
CA ILE A 133 -7.43 -23.50 -0.48
C ILE A 133 -6.15 -23.36 0.34
N ALA A 134 -5.50 -22.21 0.23
CA ALA A 134 -4.37 -21.84 1.08
C ALA A 134 -4.87 -21.07 2.31
N LEU A 135 -4.58 -21.56 3.51
CA LEU A 135 -4.96 -20.93 4.76
C LEU A 135 -3.90 -19.92 5.20
N VAL A 136 -4.29 -18.64 5.35
CA VAL A 136 -3.40 -17.58 5.80
C VAL A 136 -3.85 -17.07 7.16
N PRO A 137 -3.01 -17.10 8.21
CA PRO A 137 -3.39 -16.62 9.53
C PRO A 137 -3.61 -15.10 9.53
N LYS A 138 -4.68 -14.64 10.20
CA LYS A 138 -5.01 -13.21 10.35
C LYS A 138 -4.06 -12.50 11.32
N SER A 139 -3.49 -13.23 12.28
CA SER A 139 -2.62 -12.70 13.32
C SER A 139 -1.49 -13.70 13.64
N LYS A 140 -0.58 -13.35 14.55
CA LYS A 140 0.47 -14.29 15.00
C LYS A 140 -0.06 -15.41 15.89
N HIS A 141 -1.20 -15.19 16.52
CA HIS A 141 -1.83 -16.15 17.43
C HIS A 141 -3.24 -16.42 16.90
N SER A 142 -3.39 -17.53 16.19
CA SER A 142 -4.61 -17.92 15.49
C SER A 142 -5.13 -19.24 16.08
N PRO A 143 -5.73 -19.21 17.28
CA PRO A 143 -6.19 -20.40 17.97
C PRO A 143 -7.43 -21.01 17.31
N SER A 144 -8.25 -20.23 16.61
CA SER A 144 -9.51 -20.70 16.01
C SER A 144 -9.44 -20.77 14.48
N VAL A 145 -10.31 -21.61 13.89
CA VAL A 145 -10.57 -21.67 12.44
C VAL A 145 -10.91 -20.29 11.86
N ALA A 146 -11.68 -19.49 12.62
CA ALA A 146 -12.09 -18.15 12.24
C ALA A 146 -10.92 -17.16 12.14
N ASP A 147 -9.75 -17.49 12.69
CA ASP A 147 -8.54 -16.67 12.64
C ASP A 147 -7.71 -16.90 11.37
N TYR A 148 -8.17 -17.77 10.46
CA TYR A 148 -7.54 -17.98 9.16
C TYR A 148 -8.38 -17.34 8.05
N ARG A 149 -7.72 -16.91 6.98
CA ARG A 149 -8.35 -16.48 5.73
C ARG A 149 -8.14 -17.60 4.70
N PRO A 150 -9.20 -18.13 4.09
CA PRO A 150 -9.06 -19.07 2.99
C PRO A 150 -8.73 -18.27 1.72
N ILE A 151 -7.65 -18.62 1.03
CA ILE A 151 -7.30 -18.06 -0.28
C ILE A 151 -7.43 -19.17 -1.32
N SER A 152 -8.42 -19.04 -2.21
CA SER A 152 -8.62 -19.99 -3.31
C SER A 152 -7.62 -19.74 -4.44
N CYS A 153 -6.72 -20.70 -4.67
CA CYS A 153 -5.80 -20.71 -5.79
C CYS A 153 -6.51 -21.27 -7.03
N CYS A 154 -7.23 -20.41 -7.75
CA CYS A 154 -8.02 -20.80 -8.92
C CYS A 154 -7.18 -21.09 -10.17
N ASN A 155 -7.76 -21.85 -11.10
CA ASN A 155 -7.22 -22.08 -12.45
C ASN A 155 -6.98 -20.76 -13.20
N VAL A 156 -5.96 -20.73 -14.06
CA VAL A 156 -5.70 -19.57 -14.91
C VAL A 156 -6.88 -19.29 -15.84
N ILE A 157 -7.56 -20.31 -16.36
CA ILE A 157 -8.78 -20.14 -17.18
C ILE A 157 -9.88 -19.44 -16.38
N TYR A 158 -10.12 -19.87 -15.14
CA TYR A 158 -11.04 -19.20 -14.22
C TYR A 158 -10.65 -17.73 -14.01
N LYS A 159 -9.36 -17.46 -13.76
CA LYS A 159 -8.85 -16.09 -13.59
C LYS A 159 -9.08 -15.23 -14.82
N ILE A 160 -8.90 -15.78 -16.02
CA ILE A 160 -9.15 -15.07 -17.30
C ILE A 160 -10.64 -14.69 -17.40
N ILE A 161 -11.54 -15.63 -17.14
CA ILE A 161 -12.99 -15.39 -17.15
C ILE A 161 -13.36 -14.28 -16.17
N THR A 162 -12.93 -14.40 -14.90
CA THR A 162 -13.22 -13.37 -13.89
C THR A 162 -12.58 -12.02 -14.22
N LYS A 163 -11.44 -12.01 -14.91
CA LYS A 163 -10.77 -10.77 -15.33
C LYS A 163 -11.57 -10.05 -16.40
N ILE A 164 -12.10 -10.78 -17.39
CA ILE A 164 -12.99 -10.20 -18.42
C ILE A 164 -14.25 -9.61 -17.77
N ILE A 165 -14.88 -10.34 -16.85
CA ILE A 165 -16.06 -9.85 -16.11
C ILE A 165 -15.71 -8.57 -15.34
N ALA A 166 -14.61 -8.58 -14.58
CA ALA A 166 -14.17 -7.43 -13.81
C ALA A 166 -13.83 -6.22 -14.69
N ASP A 167 -13.19 -6.43 -15.84
CA ASP A 167 -12.82 -5.34 -16.76
C ASP A 167 -14.03 -4.69 -17.41
N ARG A 168 -15.08 -5.48 -17.70
CA ARG A 168 -16.35 -4.96 -18.23
C ARG A 168 -17.17 -4.24 -17.16
N LEU A 169 -17.20 -4.74 -15.93
CA LEU A 169 -17.92 -4.11 -14.82
C LEU A 169 -17.23 -2.84 -14.32
N SER A 170 -15.90 -2.78 -14.33
CA SER A 170 -15.14 -1.68 -13.69
C SER A 170 -15.56 -0.27 -14.12
N PRO A 171 -15.79 0.04 -15.42
CA PRO A 171 -16.30 1.35 -15.85
C PRO A 171 -17.71 1.65 -15.33
N ALA A 172 -18.58 0.64 -15.29
CA ALA A 172 -19.97 0.77 -14.83
C ALA A 172 -20.03 1.07 -13.32
N LEU A 173 -19.18 0.43 -12.51
CA LEU A 173 -19.14 0.65 -11.06
C LEU A 173 -18.86 2.10 -10.66
N LYS A 174 -18.14 2.88 -11.47
CA LYS A 174 -17.86 4.28 -11.16
C LYS A 174 -19.11 5.17 -11.17
N GLN A 175 -20.10 4.82 -12.00
CA GLN A 175 -21.37 5.54 -12.12
C GLN A 175 -22.40 5.08 -11.09
N LEU A 176 -22.37 3.78 -10.76
CA LEU A 176 -23.37 3.18 -9.87
C LEU A 176 -23.03 3.35 -8.38
N ILE A 177 -21.75 3.30 -8.02
CA ILE A 177 -21.33 3.31 -6.62
C ILE A 177 -21.19 4.75 -6.13
N ASP A 178 -21.83 5.07 -5.00
CA ASP A 178 -21.77 6.38 -4.35
C ASP A 178 -20.32 6.86 -4.12
N SER A 179 -20.11 8.18 -4.21
CA SER A 179 -18.79 8.80 -4.10
C SER A 179 -18.08 8.60 -2.75
N SER A 180 -18.82 8.28 -1.70
CA SER A 180 -18.32 7.99 -0.35
C SER A 180 -17.65 6.61 -0.22
N GLN A 181 -17.92 5.68 -1.13
CA GLN A 181 -17.28 4.36 -1.16
C GLN A 181 -15.97 4.43 -1.94
N ALA A 182 -14.83 4.43 -1.24
CA ALA A 182 -13.54 4.61 -1.88
C ALA A 182 -12.86 3.30 -2.35
N ALA A 183 -13.14 2.16 -1.70
CA ALA A 183 -12.46 0.92 -2.01
C ALA A 183 -12.90 0.29 -3.35
N PHE A 184 -11.94 -0.32 -4.05
CA PHE A 184 -12.15 -1.11 -5.28
C PHE A 184 -12.76 -0.38 -6.48
N VAL A 185 -12.94 0.95 -6.42
CA VAL A 185 -13.41 1.77 -7.54
C VAL A 185 -12.24 2.51 -8.18
N GLY A 186 -12.07 2.35 -9.49
CA GLY A 186 -10.95 2.93 -10.22
C GLY A 186 -10.91 4.46 -10.16
N GLY A 187 -9.79 5.03 -9.71
CA GLY A 187 -9.61 6.49 -9.56
C GLY A 187 -9.90 7.00 -8.14
N ARG A 188 -10.47 6.18 -7.25
CA ARG A 188 -10.63 6.52 -5.83
C ARG A 188 -9.41 6.02 -5.04
N ASN A 189 -8.95 6.79 -4.06
CA ASN A 189 -7.76 6.50 -3.27
C ASN A 189 -8.11 6.39 -1.78
N ILE A 190 -7.48 5.44 -1.08
CA ILE A 190 -7.59 5.28 0.37
C ILE A 190 -7.21 6.56 1.12
N THR A 191 -6.22 7.32 0.61
CA THR A 191 -5.75 8.56 1.25
C THR A 191 -6.84 9.62 1.33
N ASP A 192 -7.68 9.73 0.31
CA ASP A 192 -8.75 10.73 0.25
C ASP A 192 -9.83 10.43 1.30
N ASN A 193 -10.16 9.15 1.46
CA ASN A 193 -11.09 8.70 2.49
C ASN A 193 -10.52 8.96 3.90
N ILE A 194 -9.24 8.65 4.11
CA ILE A 194 -8.53 8.97 5.36
C ILE A 194 -8.55 10.48 5.65
N PHE A 195 -8.23 11.32 4.67
CA PHE A 195 -8.22 12.78 4.86
C PHE A 195 -9.59 13.31 5.27
N LEU A 196 -10.63 12.81 4.61
CA LEU A 196 -11.99 13.22 4.92
C LEU A 196 -12.40 12.74 6.31
N ALA A 197 -12.16 11.46 6.66
CA ALA A 197 -12.43 10.93 8.00
C ALA A 197 -11.68 11.70 9.10
N GLN A 198 -10.41 12.05 8.86
CA GLN A 198 -9.59 12.85 9.77
C GLN A 198 -10.14 14.27 9.96
N GLU A 199 -10.74 14.87 8.92
CA GLU A 199 -11.42 16.15 9.06
C GLU A 199 -12.79 16.04 9.75
N MET A 200 -13.51 14.93 9.57
CA MET A 200 -14.79 14.68 10.27
C MET A 200 -14.59 14.60 11.78
N VAL A 201 -13.60 13.84 12.24
CA VAL A 201 -13.35 13.65 13.68
C VAL A 201 -12.52 14.79 14.30
N ARG A 202 -12.12 15.77 13.49
CA ARG A 202 -11.32 16.90 13.98
C ARG A 202 -12.11 17.68 15.02
N GLN A 203 -11.42 18.09 16.08
CA GLN A 203 -11.96 18.85 17.22
C GLN A 203 -12.88 18.06 18.16
N TYR A 204 -13.01 16.73 18.01
CA TYR A 204 -13.84 15.92 18.92
C TYR A 204 -13.40 15.98 20.40
N SER A 205 -12.18 16.43 20.68
CA SER A 205 -11.67 16.65 22.03
C SER A 205 -11.98 18.04 22.60
N ARG A 206 -12.54 18.97 21.82
CA ARG A 206 -12.84 20.32 22.29
C ARG A 206 -14.13 20.32 23.09
N LYS A 207 -14.11 20.99 24.24
CA LYS A 207 -15.32 21.32 25.00
C LYS A 207 -16.04 22.47 24.30
N TRP A 208 -17.37 22.52 24.40
CA TRP A 208 -18.21 23.62 23.88
C TRP A 208 -18.15 23.78 22.35
N ILE A 209 -18.42 22.69 21.64
CA ILE A 209 -18.60 22.70 20.18
C ILE A 209 -20.02 22.22 19.85
N SER A 210 -20.44 22.42 18.60
CA SER A 210 -21.69 21.85 18.10
C SER A 210 -21.75 20.34 18.36
N PRO A 211 -22.90 19.77 18.75
CA PRO A 211 -23.07 18.34 18.94
C PRO A 211 -22.70 17.55 17.69
N ARG A 212 -21.87 16.52 17.80
CA ARG A 212 -21.42 15.68 16.68
C ARG A 212 -21.39 14.22 17.09
N CYS A 213 -21.75 13.36 16.16
CA CYS A 213 -21.67 11.91 16.30
C CYS A 213 -20.96 11.31 15.09
N THR A 214 -20.03 10.38 15.36
CA THR A 214 -19.44 9.48 14.37
C THR A 214 -19.59 8.06 14.88
N ILE A 215 -20.14 7.15 14.08
CA ILE A 215 -20.27 5.72 14.42
C ILE A 215 -19.33 4.95 13.50
N ASN A 216 -18.45 4.14 14.09
CA ASN A 216 -17.65 3.17 13.34
C ASN A 216 -18.32 1.80 13.46
N VAL A 217 -18.68 1.20 12.33
CA VAL A 217 -19.49 -0.02 12.23
C VAL A 217 -18.65 -1.17 11.71
N ASP A 218 -18.69 -2.31 12.40
CA ASP A 218 -18.17 -3.60 11.93
C ASP A 218 -19.36 -4.49 11.56
N LEU A 219 -19.38 -5.02 10.34
CA LEU A 219 -20.47 -5.88 9.85
C LEU A 219 -20.11 -7.37 9.99
N ARG A 220 -21.11 -8.21 10.30
CA ARG A 220 -21.03 -9.68 10.34
C ARG A 220 -22.24 -10.28 9.62
N LYS A 221 -22.14 -11.53 9.16
CA LYS A 221 -23.33 -12.24 8.64
C LYS A 221 -24.38 -12.40 9.74
N ALA A 222 -25.64 -12.13 9.43
CA ALA A 222 -26.78 -12.45 10.27
C ALA A 222 -27.22 -13.89 9.97
N PHE A 223 -27.56 -14.66 11.02
CA PHE A 223 -28.11 -16.01 10.88
C PHE A 223 -29.64 -16.00 10.74
N ASP A 224 -30.30 -14.95 11.24
CA ASP A 224 -31.75 -14.78 11.21
C ASP A 224 -32.13 -13.46 10.52
N ARG A 225 -33.00 -13.55 9.50
CA ARG A 225 -33.67 -12.40 8.87
C ARG A 225 -35.05 -12.22 9.50
N SER A 226 -35.33 -11.04 10.04
CA SER A 226 -36.68 -10.64 10.43
C SER A 226 -37.36 -10.00 9.21
N HIS A 227 -38.46 -10.57 8.74
CA HIS A 227 -39.26 -9.97 7.67
C HIS A 227 -40.17 -8.90 8.25
N GLY A 228 -39.78 -7.63 8.08
CA GLY A 228 -40.59 -6.47 8.38
C GLY A 228 -40.33 -5.38 7.36
N SER A 229 -40.90 -5.51 6.15
CA SER A 229 -40.83 -4.46 5.14
C SER A 229 -41.95 -3.45 5.36
N SER A 230 -41.68 -2.40 6.12
CA SER A 230 -42.44 -1.15 6.06
C SER A 230 -41.58 -0.11 5.33
N SER A 231 -42.09 0.41 4.21
CA SER A 231 -41.43 1.48 3.45
C SER A 231 -41.14 2.69 4.34
N PRO A 232 -39.93 3.28 4.29
CA PRO A 232 -39.62 4.41 5.15
C PRO A 232 -40.35 5.66 4.66
N GLU A 233 -41.27 6.18 5.47
CA GLU A 233 -41.47 7.63 5.50
C GLU A 233 -40.17 8.22 6.07
N TYR A 234 -39.29 8.71 5.18
CA TYR A 234 -38.06 9.36 5.61
C TYR A 234 -38.41 10.57 6.49
N SER A 235 -38.21 10.42 7.80
CA SER A 235 -38.35 11.52 8.74
C SER A 235 -37.45 12.68 8.30
N THR A 236 -38.03 13.87 8.22
CA THR A 236 -37.35 15.11 7.85
C THR A 236 -36.35 15.60 8.90
N ASP A 237 -36.21 14.89 10.02
CA ASP A 237 -35.51 15.37 11.21
C ASP A 237 -34.01 15.03 11.26
N PHE A 238 -33.44 14.49 10.17
CA PHE A 238 -32.01 14.19 10.12
C PHE A 238 -31.15 15.45 10.01
N ASN A 239 -30.23 15.63 10.97
CA ASN A 239 -29.26 16.72 10.96
C ASN A 239 -27.86 16.20 10.60
N PHE A 240 -27.25 16.84 9.60
CA PHE A 240 -25.92 16.47 9.13
C PHE A 240 -24.83 16.77 10.15
N HIS A 241 -23.79 15.95 10.12
CA HIS A 241 -22.53 16.28 10.79
C HIS A 241 -22.01 17.65 10.28
N PRO A 242 -21.38 18.47 11.13
CA PRO A 242 -20.86 19.77 10.71
C PRO A 242 -20.00 19.68 9.45
N LYS A 243 -20.25 20.60 8.50
CA LYS A 243 -19.57 20.68 7.19
C LYS A 243 -19.88 19.52 6.22
N CYS A 244 -20.92 18.73 6.47
CA CYS A 244 -21.33 17.63 5.59
C CYS A 244 -22.59 17.93 4.78
N GLU A 245 -23.45 18.84 5.26
CA GLU A 245 -24.77 19.13 4.70
C GLU A 245 -24.76 19.46 3.21
N LYS A 246 -23.89 20.38 2.77
CA LYS A 246 -23.82 20.80 1.35
C LYS A 246 -23.53 19.65 0.38
N LEU A 247 -22.72 18.68 0.82
CA LEU A 247 -22.34 17.50 0.02
C LEU A 247 -23.12 16.25 0.43
N LYS A 248 -24.11 16.40 1.32
CA LYS A 248 -24.94 15.33 1.89
C LYS A 248 -24.12 14.13 2.38
N ILE A 249 -22.95 14.38 2.99
CA ILE A 249 -22.07 13.31 3.47
C ILE A 249 -22.66 12.73 4.77
N THR A 250 -23.16 11.50 4.71
CA THR A 250 -23.66 10.77 5.89
C THR A 250 -22.77 9.58 6.25
N HIS A 251 -21.91 9.14 5.33
CA HIS A 251 -21.07 7.96 5.54
C HIS A 251 -19.77 8.03 4.73
N LEU A 252 -18.81 7.18 5.12
CA LEU A 252 -17.61 6.84 4.37
C LEU A 252 -17.42 5.32 4.42
N LEU A 253 -17.25 4.71 3.24
CA LEU A 253 -16.99 3.28 3.13
C LEU A 253 -15.62 3.03 2.53
N PHE A 254 -14.90 2.08 3.13
CA PHE A 254 -13.74 1.48 2.52
C PHE A 254 -13.79 -0.04 2.72
N ALA A 255 -14.34 -0.73 1.72
CA ALA A 255 -14.61 -2.16 1.78
C ALA A 255 -15.57 -2.48 2.93
N ASP A 256 -15.11 -3.17 3.96
CA ASP A 256 -15.85 -3.53 5.16
C ASP A 256 -15.85 -2.45 6.25
N ASP A 257 -14.93 -1.49 6.20
CA ASP A 257 -14.87 -0.38 7.16
C ASP A 257 -15.93 0.68 6.81
N LEU A 258 -16.94 0.84 7.68
CA LEU A 258 -18.03 1.81 7.54
C LEU A 258 -17.99 2.85 8.68
N MET A 259 -17.89 4.13 8.32
CA MET A 259 -18.09 5.24 9.25
C MET A 259 -19.36 6.00 8.89
N LEU A 260 -20.23 6.23 9.87
CA LEU A 260 -21.45 7.04 9.75
C LEU A 260 -21.26 8.38 10.48
N PHE A 261 -21.86 9.44 9.96
CA PHE A 261 -21.73 10.80 10.46
C PHE A 261 -23.09 11.48 10.59
N SER A 262 -23.36 12.05 11.75
CA SER A 262 -24.54 12.89 11.98
C SER A 262 -24.23 14.02 12.97
N ARG A 263 -25.20 14.92 13.15
CA ARG A 263 -25.26 15.74 14.35
C ARG A 263 -25.44 14.84 15.58
N GLY A 264 -24.89 15.28 16.71
CA GLY A 264 -24.98 14.57 17.99
C GLY A 264 -26.32 14.79 18.70
N ASP A 265 -27.43 14.51 18.02
CA ASP A 265 -28.79 14.52 18.58
C ASP A 265 -29.46 13.16 18.36
N ILE A 266 -30.43 12.84 19.22
CA ILE A 266 -31.11 11.54 19.21
C ILE A 266 -31.86 11.26 17.92
N PRO A 267 -32.62 12.20 17.33
CA PRO A 267 -33.33 11.95 16.06
C PRO A 267 -32.38 11.51 14.94
N SER A 268 -31.24 12.18 14.78
CA SER A 268 -30.30 11.82 13.71
C SER A 268 -29.62 10.47 13.96
N ILE A 269 -29.27 10.17 15.22
CA ILE A 269 -28.66 8.87 15.58
C ILE A 269 -29.67 7.74 15.35
N ARG A 270 -30.94 7.94 15.73
CA ARG A 270 -32.01 6.96 15.52
C ARG A 270 -32.18 6.61 14.04
N ILE A 271 -32.24 7.62 13.17
CA ILE A 271 -32.35 7.42 11.72
C ILE A 271 -31.18 6.59 11.18
N LEU A 272 -29.94 6.83 11.64
CA LEU A 272 -28.80 6.01 11.24
C LEU A 272 -28.96 4.54 11.65
N MET A 273 -29.49 4.28 12.85
CA MET A 273 -29.71 2.93 13.35
C MET A 273 -30.86 2.23 12.62
N GLU A 274 -31.93 2.94 12.29
CA GLU A 274 -33.04 2.45 11.46
C GLU A 274 -32.53 2.05 10.07
N CYS A 275 -31.70 2.87 9.43
CA CYS A 275 -31.08 2.53 8.14
C CYS A 275 -30.17 1.28 8.24
N LEU A 276 -29.43 1.10 9.34
CA LEU A 276 -28.60 -0.09 9.55
C LEU A 276 -29.45 -1.35 9.73
N GLN A 277 -30.60 -1.23 10.39
CA GLN A 277 -31.54 -2.32 10.57
C GLN A 277 -32.20 -2.72 9.24
N GLU A 278 -32.66 -1.74 8.45
CA GLU A 278 -33.17 -1.99 7.09
C GLU A 278 -32.11 -2.63 6.19
N PHE A 279 -30.88 -2.10 6.23
CA PHE A 279 -29.76 -2.70 5.49
C PHE A 279 -29.50 -4.15 5.92
N ARG A 280 -29.62 -4.47 7.22
CA ARG A 280 -29.51 -5.84 7.72
C ARG A 280 -30.61 -6.73 7.17
N ASP A 281 -31.85 -6.25 7.17
CA ASP A 281 -33.01 -7.04 6.74
C ASP A 281 -32.94 -7.35 5.23
N ILE A 282 -32.40 -6.43 4.42
CA ILE A 282 -32.19 -6.62 2.98
C ILE A 282 -30.95 -7.46 2.66
N SER A 283 -29.80 -7.12 3.25
CA SER A 283 -28.50 -7.71 2.87
C SER A 283 -28.16 -9.01 3.62
N GLY A 284 -28.82 -9.26 4.76
CA GLY A 284 -28.42 -10.29 5.71
C GLY A 284 -27.11 -10.00 6.46
N LEU A 285 -26.62 -8.76 6.44
CA LEU A 285 -25.44 -8.33 7.21
C LEU A 285 -25.88 -7.57 8.47
N ALA A 286 -25.60 -8.14 9.64
CA ALA A 286 -25.86 -7.50 10.92
C ALA A 286 -24.65 -6.70 11.41
N VAL A 287 -24.91 -5.67 12.21
CA VAL A 287 -23.86 -4.95 12.93
C VAL A 287 -23.31 -5.81 14.06
N ASN A 288 -21.99 -5.75 14.24
CA ASN A 288 -21.28 -6.34 15.36
C ASN A 288 -21.10 -5.28 16.47
N THR A 289 -22.06 -5.23 17.39
CA THR A 289 -22.08 -4.26 18.51
C THR A 289 -20.79 -4.28 19.33
N ALA A 290 -20.19 -5.46 19.55
CA ALA A 290 -18.97 -5.62 20.34
C ALA A 290 -17.70 -5.02 19.69
N LYS A 291 -17.70 -4.80 18.37
CA LYS A 291 -16.58 -4.17 17.64
C LYS A 291 -16.90 -2.77 17.12
N SER A 292 -18.18 -2.42 17.09
CA SER A 292 -18.65 -1.11 16.67
C SER A 292 -18.52 -0.11 17.83
N ASN A 293 -18.21 1.14 17.49
CA ASN A 293 -17.96 2.18 18.49
C ASN A 293 -18.62 3.49 18.08
N ILE A 294 -19.13 4.23 19.06
CA ILE A 294 -19.67 5.58 18.87
C ILE A 294 -18.71 6.62 19.44
N PHE A 295 -18.42 7.66 18.66
CA PHE A 295 -17.59 8.80 19.03
C PHE A 295 -18.45 10.05 19.03
N THR A 296 -18.43 10.78 20.13
CA THR A 296 -19.27 11.95 20.33
C THR A 296 -18.47 13.15 20.81
N ALA A 297 -18.93 14.35 20.46
CA ALA A 297 -18.37 15.59 20.96
C ALA A 297 -19.41 16.70 21.02
N GLY A 298 -19.35 17.56 22.05
CA GLY A 298 -20.31 18.65 22.23
C GLY A 298 -21.73 18.20 22.59
N ILE A 299 -21.92 16.95 23.04
CA ILE A 299 -23.21 16.39 23.47
C ILE A 299 -23.32 16.50 25.01
N GLN A 300 -24.52 16.73 25.54
CA GLN A 300 -24.83 16.67 26.97
C GLN A 300 -24.79 15.22 27.49
N ASN A 301 -24.54 15.02 28.78
CA ASN A 301 -24.41 13.67 29.34
C ASN A 301 -25.70 12.84 29.18
N ASP A 302 -26.86 13.43 29.47
CA ASP A 302 -28.15 12.72 29.37
C ASP A 302 -28.42 12.21 27.94
N THR A 303 -28.19 13.07 26.94
CA THR A 303 -28.31 12.71 25.52
C THR A 303 -27.27 11.66 25.10
N LEU A 304 -26.07 11.69 25.69
CA LEU A 304 -25.04 10.70 25.41
C LEU A 304 -25.43 9.33 25.97
N ASP A 305 -25.95 9.28 27.19
CA ASP A 305 -26.39 8.05 27.83
C ASP A 305 -27.57 7.43 27.08
N GLU A 306 -28.52 8.25 26.61
CA GLU A 306 -29.61 7.81 25.75
C GLU A 306 -29.10 7.26 24.40
N ALA A 307 -28.14 7.93 23.76
CA ALA A 307 -27.53 7.45 22.51
C ALA A 307 -26.78 6.13 22.70
N LEU A 308 -26.06 5.96 23.81
CA LEU A 308 -25.38 4.70 24.13
C LEU A 308 -26.37 3.57 24.39
N ALA A 309 -27.46 3.85 25.11
CA ALA A 309 -28.52 2.86 25.36
C ALA A 309 -29.23 2.44 24.07
N MET A 310 -29.49 3.38 23.15
CA MET A 310 -30.13 3.10 21.86
C MET A 310 -29.24 2.28 20.91
N THR A 311 -27.94 2.61 20.86
CA THR A 311 -27.02 2.01 19.88
C THR A 311 -26.40 0.70 20.36
N GLU A 312 -26.37 0.46 21.68
CA GLU A 312 -25.63 -0.64 22.31
C GLU A 312 -24.13 -0.66 21.97
N PHE A 313 -23.59 0.44 21.44
CA PHE A 313 -22.17 0.55 21.08
C PHE A 313 -21.35 1.08 22.24
N ALA A 314 -20.12 0.60 22.34
CA ALA A 314 -19.16 1.16 23.28
C ALA A 314 -18.78 2.59 22.88
N ARG A 315 -18.60 3.47 23.87
CA ARG A 315 -18.05 4.80 23.65
C ARG A 315 -16.58 4.70 23.24
N GLY A 316 -16.29 5.09 22.01
CA GLY A 316 -14.95 5.14 21.47
C GLY A 316 -14.14 6.33 22.01
N HIS A 317 -12.81 6.13 22.08
CA HIS A 317 -11.86 7.16 22.49
C HIS A 317 -10.87 7.44 21.36
N MET A 318 -10.47 8.71 21.23
CA MET A 318 -9.48 9.15 20.24
C MET A 318 -8.09 9.24 20.88
N PRO A 319 -7.00 8.88 20.17
CA PRO A 319 -6.97 8.44 18.77
C PRO A 319 -7.40 6.97 18.58
N VAL A 320 -8.03 6.68 17.44
CA VAL A 320 -8.46 5.32 17.06
C VAL A 320 -7.79 4.89 15.75
N ARG A 321 -7.51 3.60 15.58
CA ARG A 321 -6.96 3.08 14.33
C ARG A 321 -8.06 2.95 13.26
N TYR A 322 -7.85 3.57 12.11
CA TYR A 322 -8.71 3.48 10.92
C TYR A 322 -7.84 3.29 9.68
N LEU A 323 -8.18 2.31 8.84
CA LEU A 323 -7.44 2.01 7.60
C LEU A 323 -5.91 1.87 7.80
N GLY A 324 -5.50 1.41 8.98
CA GLY A 324 -4.10 1.16 9.33
C GLY A 324 -3.35 2.33 9.98
N ILE A 325 -3.96 3.49 10.16
CA ILE A 325 -3.35 4.68 10.78
C ILE A 325 -4.23 5.29 11.89
N PRO A 326 -3.66 6.11 12.79
CA PRO A 326 -4.44 6.78 13.82
C PRO A 326 -5.28 7.94 13.24
N LEU A 327 -6.58 7.92 13.50
CA LEU A 327 -7.45 9.10 13.45
C LEU A 327 -7.41 9.80 14.80
N ALA A 328 -7.16 11.10 14.79
CA ALA A 328 -7.06 11.88 16.02
C ALA A 328 -7.94 13.13 16.00
N ALA A 329 -8.50 13.50 17.14
CA ALA A 329 -9.27 14.74 17.27
C ALA A 329 -8.39 16.01 17.21
N GLN A 330 -7.08 15.86 17.42
CA GLN A 330 -6.08 16.92 17.46
C GLN A 330 -4.87 16.57 16.60
N ARG A 331 -3.88 17.47 16.53
CA ARG A 331 -2.60 17.17 15.91
C ARG A 331 -1.95 15.98 16.61
N LEU A 332 -1.54 14.98 15.83
CA LEU A 332 -0.82 13.82 16.34
C LEU A 332 0.45 14.25 17.08
N SER A 333 0.57 13.75 18.30
CA SER A 333 1.75 13.84 19.14
C SER A 333 2.83 12.85 18.69
N VAL A 334 4.06 12.98 19.19
CA VAL A 334 5.15 12.04 18.86
C VAL A 334 4.83 10.61 19.31
N THR A 335 4.06 10.44 20.39
CA THR A 335 3.64 9.13 20.91
C THR A 335 2.64 8.43 20.00
N ASP A 336 1.83 9.18 19.26
CA ASP A 336 0.83 8.60 18.34
C ASP A 336 1.49 7.93 17.11
N TYR A 337 2.77 8.21 16.85
CA TYR A 337 3.56 7.55 15.82
C TYR A 337 4.26 6.27 16.32
N SER A 338 4.11 5.90 17.60
CA SER A 338 4.70 4.65 18.13
C SER A 338 4.30 3.41 17.34
N PRO A 339 3.04 3.23 16.88
CA PRO A 339 2.66 2.08 16.05
C PRO A 339 3.49 1.94 14.77
N LEU A 340 3.86 3.04 14.11
CA LEU A 340 4.75 3.03 12.94
C LEU A 340 6.15 2.54 13.32
N VAL A 341 6.71 3.12 14.39
CA VAL A 341 8.06 2.79 14.86
C VAL A 341 8.13 1.33 15.31
N ASP A 342 7.10 0.84 16.02
CA ASP A 342 7.00 -0.54 16.50
C ASP A 342 6.83 -1.53 15.35
N GLN A 343 6.07 -1.16 14.31
CA GLN A 343 5.95 -1.96 13.11
C GLN A 343 7.31 -2.08 12.39
N ILE A 344 8.05 -0.99 12.25
CA ILE A 344 9.40 -0.97 11.66
C ILE A 344 10.36 -1.82 12.51
N ALA A 345 10.37 -1.62 13.82
CA ALA A 345 11.20 -2.38 14.76
C ALA A 345 10.86 -3.88 14.74
N GLY A 346 9.56 -4.22 14.66
CA GLY A 346 9.07 -5.59 14.53
C GLY A 346 9.51 -6.25 13.23
N CYS A 347 9.44 -5.52 12.11
CA CYS A 347 10.00 -5.94 10.82
C CYS A 347 11.50 -6.22 10.94
N ILE A 348 12.28 -5.29 11.49
CA ILE A 348 13.72 -5.46 11.69
C ILE A 348 14.02 -6.70 12.55
N ARG A 349 13.38 -6.84 13.71
CA ARG A 349 13.60 -7.95 14.65
C ARG A 349 13.38 -9.32 14.02
N ASN A 350 12.35 -9.46 13.17
CA ASN A 350 12.06 -10.71 12.46
C ASN A 350 13.14 -11.11 11.43
N TRP A 351 13.98 -10.16 11.01
CA TRP A 351 15.04 -10.36 10.02
C TRP A 351 16.45 -10.29 10.59
N THR A 352 16.64 -9.75 11.80
CA THR A 352 17.94 -9.73 12.50
C THR A 352 18.47 -11.13 12.76
N ALA A 353 17.61 -12.11 13.05
CA ALA A 353 18.00 -13.51 13.26
C ALA A 353 18.44 -14.24 11.97
N LYS A 354 18.32 -13.60 10.81
CA LYS A 354 18.78 -14.16 9.53
C LYS A 354 20.14 -13.54 9.19
N SER A 355 21.09 -14.37 8.78
CA SER A 355 22.43 -13.92 8.36
C SER A 355 22.36 -13.16 7.03
N LEU A 356 21.97 -11.88 7.07
CA LEU A 356 21.91 -10.99 5.92
C LEU A 356 23.23 -10.22 5.75
N SER A 357 23.70 -10.16 4.49
CA SER A 357 24.77 -9.24 4.08
C SER A 357 24.31 -7.77 4.20
N PHE A 358 25.24 -6.83 4.21
CA PHE A 358 24.90 -5.39 4.19
C PHE A 358 24.05 -5.01 2.96
N ALA A 359 24.35 -5.58 1.79
CA ALA A 359 23.52 -5.41 0.60
C ALA A 359 22.09 -5.96 0.80
N GLY A 360 21.94 -7.11 1.46
CA GLY A 360 20.62 -7.67 1.79
C GLY A 360 19.84 -6.82 2.80
N ARG A 361 20.52 -6.25 3.81
CA ARG A 361 19.92 -5.33 4.79
C ARG A 361 19.48 -4.02 4.13
N LEU A 362 20.30 -3.48 3.23
CA LEU A 362 19.96 -2.31 2.42
C LEU A 362 18.72 -2.58 1.57
N GLU A 363 18.65 -3.71 0.89
CA GLU A 363 17.48 -4.07 0.07
C GLU A 363 16.23 -4.27 0.93
N PHE A 364 16.36 -4.85 2.12
CA PHE A 364 15.27 -4.96 3.08
C PHE A 364 14.74 -3.59 3.53
N ILE A 365 15.62 -2.64 3.83
CA ILE A 365 15.22 -1.26 4.17
C ILE A 365 14.43 -0.67 3.00
N ARG A 366 14.99 -0.72 1.79
CA ARG A 366 14.41 -0.12 0.57
C ARG A 366 13.06 -0.71 0.17
N SER A 367 12.89 -2.02 0.29
CA SER A 367 11.69 -2.73 -0.19
C SER A 367 10.61 -2.86 0.88
N VAL A 368 10.99 -3.13 2.13
CA VAL A 368 10.04 -3.40 3.22
C VAL A 368 9.82 -2.17 4.08
N ILE A 369 10.90 -1.62 4.67
CA ILE A 369 10.76 -0.50 5.61
C ILE A 369 10.26 0.76 4.90
N GLN A 370 10.82 1.09 3.74
CA GLN A 370 10.35 2.24 2.97
C GLN A 370 8.94 2.04 2.40
N GLY A 371 8.48 0.79 2.26
CA GLY A 371 7.09 0.50 1.93
C GLY A 371 6.14 0.84 3.08
N VAL A 372 6.51 0.44 4.30
CA VAL A 372 5.74 0.72 5.53
C VAL A 372 5.67 2.23 5.80
N GLU A 373 6.81 2.93 5.76
CA GLU A 373 6.84 4.38 6.02
C GLU A 373 6.08 5.16 4.95
N CYS A 374 6.16 4.76 3.67
CA CYS A 374 5.51 5.46 2.57
C CYS A 374 3.98 5.53 2.72
N PHE A 375 3.34 4.59 3.41
CA PHE A 375 1.90 4.67 3.70
C PHE A 375 1.59 5.84 4.63
N TRP A 376 2.37 6.02 5.70
CA TRP A 376 2.21 7.11 6.66
C TRP A 376 2.59 8.47 6.07
N LEU A 377 3.66 8.51 5.27
CA LEU A 377 4.14 9.72 4.59
C LEU A 377 3.15 10.29 3.58
N GLN A 378 2.16 9.50 3.14
CA GLN A 378 1.11 9.98 2.24
C GLN A 378 0.05 10.80 2.96
N VAL A 379 -0.11 10.58 4.27
CA VAL A 379 -1.22 11.15 5.05
C VAL A 379 -0.72 12.25 5.98
N PHE A 380 0.37 12.01 6.69
CA PHE A 380 0.84 12.91 7.74
C PHE A 380 2.16 13.58 7.38
N PRO A 381 2.33 14.87 7.73
CA PRO A 381 3.65 15.47 7.80
C PRO A 381 4.38 14.94 9.04
N LEU A 382 5.43 14.14 8.83
CA LEU A 382 6.12 13.49 9.95
C LEU A 382 6.96 14.49 10.76
N PRO A 383 6.86 14.48 12.10
CA PRO A 383 7.76 15.26 12.95
C PRO A 383 9.21 14.78 12.84
N MET A 384 10.15 15.72 12.94
CA MET A 384 11.58 15.41 12.78
C MET A 384 12.09 14.41 13.83
N THR A 385 11.56 14.49 15.06
CA THR A 385 11.85 13.52 16.13
C THR A 385 11.46 12.07 15.78
N VAL A 386 10.40 11.88 15.00
CA VAL A 386 9.95 10.55 14.53
C VAL A 386 10.86 10.08 13.39
N ILE A 387 11.22 10.97 12.46
CA ILE A 387 12.14 10.67 11.36
C ILE A 387 13.50 10.21 11.93
N GLU A 388 14.04 10.91 12.92
CA GLU A 388 15.28 10.53 13.60
C GLU A 388 15.21 9.17 14.32
N LYS A 389 14.05 8.83 14.92
CA LYS A 389 13.84 7.49 15.50
C LYS A 389 13.91 6.41 14.41
N ILE A 390 13.27 6.63 13.26
CA ILE A 390 13.31 5.70 12.12
C ILE A 390 14.74 5.58 11.58
N HIS A 391 15.42 6.71 11.36
CA HIS A 391 16.82 6.73 10.90
C HIS A 391 17.74 5.94 11.83
N ARG A 392 17.59 6.09 13.16
CA ARG A 392 18.38 5.31 14.14
C ARG A 392 18.15 3.81 14.01
N LEU A 393 16.90 3.37 13.89
CA LEU A 393 16.56 1.95 13.70
C LEU A 393 17.16 1.40 12.40
N CYS A 394 16.98 2.10 11.28
CA CYS A 394 17.48 1.68 9.98
C CYS A 394 19.02 1.70 9.93
N ARG A 395 19.67 2.68 10.56
CA ARG A 395 21.13 2.78 10.65
C ARG A 395 21.72 1.64 11.49
N ALA A 396 21.15 1.39 12.67
CA ALA A 396 21.56 0.26 13.51
C ALA A 396 21.36 -1.07 12.77
N PHE A 397 20.22 -1.25 12.09
CA PHE A 397 19.97 -2.46 11.32
C PHE A 397 20.95 -2.63 10.15
N LEU A 398 21.18 -1.58 9.34
CA LEU A 398 22.08 -1.64 8.18
C LEU A 398 23.49 -2.05 8.57
N TRP A 399 24.02 -1.47 9.65
CA TRP A 399 25.39 -1.70 10.12
C TRP A 399 25.50 -2.80 11.18
N ASN A 400 24.43 -3.57 11.41
CA ASN A 400 24.39 -4.64 12.41
C ASN A 400 24.84 -4.18 13.80
N SER A 401 24.34 -3.03 14.23
CA SER A 401 24.66 -2.34 15.47
C SER A 401 26.15 -1.99 15.65
N LYS A 402 26.97 -2.14 14.60
CA LYS A 402 28.35 -1.66 14.57
C LYS A 402 28.38 -0.16 14.25
N ARG A 403 29.55 0.46 14.47
CA ARG A 403 29.80 1.84 14.06
C ARG A 403 29.47 2.02 12.58
N ALA A 404 28.58 2.96 12.29
CA ALA A 404 28.20 3.27 10.93
C ALA A 404 29.39 3.88 10.17
N LEU A 405 29.66 3.33 8.99
CA LEU A 405 30.79 3.72 8.16
C LEU A 405 30.52 5.00 7.35
N MET A 406 29.24 5.39 7.21
CA MET A 406 28.82 6.59 6.49
C MET A 406 27.71 7.34 7.24
N ALA A 407 27.58 8.64 6.95
CA ALA A 407 26.43 9.44 7.33
C ALA A 407 25.15 8.91 6.68
N TRP A 408 24.00 9.08 7.34
CA TRP A 408 22.74 8.52 6.84
C TRP A 408 22.24 9.30 5.61
N GLU A 409 22.48 10.61 5.62
CA GLU A 409 22.14 11.57 4.59
C GLU A 409 22.84 11.20 3.27
N ASP A 410 24.15 10.94 3.30
CA ASP A 410 24.94 10.49 2.14
C ASP A 410 24.40 9.20 1.50
N ILE A 411 23.92 8.27 2.32
CA ILE A 411 23.35 7.00 1.87
C ILE A 411 22.02 7.21 1.13
N CYS A 412 21.28 8.27 1.46
CA CYS A 412 19.97 8.58 0.88
C CYS A 412 20.03 9.16 -0.55
N HIS A 413 21.21 9.49 -1.04
CA HIS A 413 21.35 9.98 -2.41
C HIS A 413 21.16 8.87 -3.47
N PRO A 414 20.80 9.24 -4.71
CA PRO A 414 20.82 8.31 -5.82
C PRO A 414 22.19 7.72 -6.05
N LYS A 415 22.22 6.65 -6.86
CA LYS A 415 23.48 5.96 -7.18
C LYS A 415 24.44 6.91 -7.88
N GLU A 416 23.90 7.74 -8.75
CA GLU A 416 24.55 8.73 -9.60
C GLU A 416 25.33 9.75 -8.76
N GLU A 417 24.87 10.00 -7.53
CA GLU A 417 25.42 10.96 -6.58
C GLU A 417 26.26 10.28 -5.49
N GLY A 418 26.57 8.99 -5.67
CA GLY A 418 27.38 8.22 -4.72
C GLY A 418 26.60 7.62 -3.55
N GLY A 419 25.26 7.65 -3.56
CA GLY A 419 24.44 7.06 -2.51
C GLY A 419 24.00 5.61 -2.79
N LEU A 420 23.08 5.13 -1.95
CA LEU A 420 22.54 3.77 -1.95
C LEU A 420 21.04 3.70 -2.26
N VAL A 421 20.44 4.81 -2.72
CA VAL A 421 19.02 4.92 -3.13
C VAL A 421 18.04 4.57 -2.00
N ILE A 422 18.37 4.94 -0.78
CA ILE A 422 17.37 5.04 0.28
C ILE A 422 16.67 6.38 0.08
N ARG A 423 15.35 6.43 -0.01
CA ARG A 423 14.65 7.72 -0.14
C ARG A 423 14.83 8.57 1.12
N HIS A 424 15.18 9.84 0.97
CA HIS A 424 15.21 10.82 2.05
C HIS A 424 13.78 11.06 2.55
N ILE A 425 13.47 10.66 3.79
CA ILE A 425 12.11 10.60 4.33
C ILE A 425 11.39 11.94 4.24
N GLN A 426 12.06 13.03 4.64
CA GLN A 426 11.46 14.37 4.64
C GLN A 426 11.12 14.85 3.21
N SER A 427 12.07 14.71 2.28
CA SER A 427 11.84 15.11 0.87
C SER A 427 10.79 14.23 0.20
N TRP A 428 10.74 12.94 0.54
CA TRP A 428 9.72 12.03 0.04
C TRP A 428 8.32 12.36 0.59
N ASN A 429 8.21 12.72 1.86
CA ASN A 429 6.96 13.19 2.48
C ASN A 429 6.44 14.46 1.79
N VAL A 430 7.31 15.46 1.56
CA VAL A 430 6.93 16.68 0.84
C VAL A 430 6.51 16.36 -0.59
N ALA A 431 7.21 15.48 -1.30
CA ALA A 431 6.83 15.07 -2.66
C ALA A 431 5.47 14.34 -2.72
N LEU A 432 5.15 13.51 -1.73
CA LEU A 432 3.85 12.85 -1.63
C LEU A 432 2.73 13.84 -1.33
N LEU A 433 2.97 14.81 -0.44
CA LEU A 433 2.02 15.88 -0.13
C LEU A 433 1.83 16.85 -1.31
N ALA A 434 2.88 17.14 -2.08
CA ALA A 434 2.79 17.93 -3.31
C ALA A 434 1.86 17.28 -4.36
N ARG A 435 1.79 15.94 -4.40
CA ARG A 435 0.82 15.22 -5.24
C ARG A 435 -0.63 15.43 -4.78
N VAL A 436 -0.88 15.42 -3.46
CA VAL A 436 -2.21 15.71 -2.91
C VAL A 436 -2.61 17.14 -3.26
N LEU A 437 -1.69 18.07 -3.08
CA LEU A 437 -1.90 19.46 -3.46
C LEU A 437 -2.22 19.61 -4.96
N TRP A 438 -1.48 18.93 -5.83
CA TRP A 438 -1.72 18.97 -7.27
C TRP A 438 -3.11 18.45 -7.63
N ASN A 439 -3.59 17.41 -6.95
CA ASN A 439 -4.94 16.90 -7.14
C ASN A 439 -6.02 17.93 -6.75
N ILE A 440 -5.79 18.71 -5.68
CA ILE A 440 -6.69 19.80 -5.28
C ILE A 440 -6.67 20.91 -6.33
N HIS A 441 -5.49 21.30 -6.81
CA HIS A 441 -5.33 22.29 -7.88
C HIS A 441 -6.10 21.89 -9.15
N CYS A 442 -5.93 20.66 -9.62
CA CYS A 442 -6.61 20.14 -10.80
C CYS A 442 -8.10 19.83 -10.56
N LYS A 443 -8.64 20.07 -9.36
CA LYS A 443 -10.01 19.73 -8.95
C LYS A 443 -10.37 18.29 -9.31
N ALA A 444 -9.47 17.34 -9.02
CA ALA A 444 -9.73 15.93 -9.36
C ALA A 444 -11.04 15.47 -8.72
N ASP A 445 -11.82 14.68 -9.46
CA ASP A 445 -13.19 14.28 -9.10
C ASP A 445 -13.21 13.24 -7.97
N THR A 446 -12.92 13.69 -6.75
CA THR A 446 -12.97 12.88 -5.53
C THR A 446 -13.78 13.60 -4.45
N LEU A 447 -14.41 12.83 -3.57
CA LEU A 447 -15.24 13.40 -2.48
C LEU A 447 -14.41 14.32 -1.57
N TRP A 448 -13.15 13.96 -1.31
CA TRP A 448 -12.20 14.79 -0.56
C TRP A 448 -12.00 16.17 -1.21
N ASN A 449 -11.71 16.20 -2.51
CA ASN A 449 -11.47 17.46 -3.22
C ASN A 449 -12.74 18.32 -3.31
N LYS A 450 -13.90 17.71 -3.56
CA LYS A 450 -15.20 18.40 -3.50
C LYS A 450 -15.42 19.03 -2.14
N TRP A 451 -15.15 18.28 -1.07
CA TRP A 451 -15.29 18.76 0.31
C TRP A 451 -14.32 19.89 0.65
N VAL A 452 -13.04 19.78 0.27
CA VAL A 452 -12.06 20.86 0.46
C VAL A 452 -12.49 22.12 -0.28
N ASN A 453 -12.98 21.98 -1.51
CA ASN A 453 -13.45 23.11 -2.29
C ASN A 453 -14.67 23.77 -1.62
N GLU A 454 -15.67 23.01 -1.20
CA GLU A 454 -16.88 23.55 -0.56
C GLU A 454 -16.64 24.20 0.81
N VAL A 455 -15.75 23.62 1.61
CA VAL A 455 -15.57 24.00 3.02
C VAL A 455 -14.50 25.08 3.18
N TYR A 456 -13.37 24.95 2.49
CA TYR A 456 -12.20 25.80 2.67
C TYR A 456 -12.03 26.82 1.55
N LEU A 457 -12.00 26.37 0.30
CA LEU A 457 -11.71 27.26 -0.84
C LEU A 457 -12.92 28.12 -1.24
N ARG A 458 -14.13 27.57 -1.11
CA ARG A 458 -15.42 28.18 -1.47
C ARG A 458 -15.43 28.76 -2.90
N GLY A 459 -14.95 27.96 -3.86
CA GLY A 459 -14.82 28.38 -5.24
C GLY A 459 -13.61 29.25 -5.55
N ALA A 460 -12.90 29.77 -4.52
CA ALA A 460 -11.61 30.38 -4.72
C ALA A 460 -10.60 29.35 -5.23
N SER A 461 -9.57 29.87 -5.84
CA SER A 461 -8.42 29.07 -6.18
C SER A 461 -7.64 28.63 -4.94
N LEU A 462 -6.77 27.64 -5.11
CA LEU A 462 -5.80 27.31 -4.08
C LEU A 462 -4.75 28.43 -3.91
N TRP A 463 -4.47 29.23 -4.96
CA TRP A 463 -3.47 30.31 -4.93
C TRP A 463 -3.88 31.50 -4.08
N ASP A 464 -5.16 31.86 -4.12
CA ASP A 464 -5.67 33.03 -3.40
C ASP A 464 -6.08 32.67 -1.96
N TRP A 465 -6.05 31.37 -1.64
CA TRP A 465 -6.50 30.87 -0.35
C TRP A 465 -5.43 31.04 0.73
N GLN A 466 -5.73 31.87 1.72
CA GLN A 466 -4.86 32.10 2.88
C GLN A 466 -5.32 31.26 4.09
N PRO A 467 -4.49 30.32 4.58
CA PRO A 467 -4.85 29.45 5.69
C PRO A 467 -5.01 30.22 7.02
N LYS A 468 -6.09 29.93 7.76
CA LYS A 468 -6.33 30.48 9.10
C LYS A 468 -5.78 29.55 10.20
N LYS A 469 -5.48 30.10 11.38
CA LYS A 469 -4.95 29.33 12.54
C LYS A 469 -5.84 28.14 12.95
N GLY A 470 -7.15 28.23 12.74
CA GLY A 470 -8.13 27.17 13.04
C GLY A 470 -8.34 26.12 11.95
N ASP A 471 -7.72 26.30 10.77
CA ASP A 471 -7.87 25.42 9.63
C ASP A 471 -7.12 24.10 9.79
N SER A 472 -7.39 23.18 8.86
CA SER A 472 -6.80 21.84 8.88
C SER A 472 -5.26 21.94 8.94
N PRO A 473 -4.59 21.26 9.89
CA PRO A 473 -3.14 21.19 9.92
C PRO A 473 -2.54 20.67 8.61
N LEU A 474 -3.23 19.75 7.94
CA LEU A 474 -2.81 19.24 6.63
C LEU A 474 -2.86 20.34 5.58
N LEU A 475 -4.00 21.02 5.42
CA LEU A 475 -4.14 22.07 4.41
C LEU A 475 -3.17 23.23 4.63
N ARG A 476 -2.91 23.60 5.90
CA ARG A 476 -1.87 24.58 6.24
C ARG A 476 -0.49 24.14 5.77
N ARG A 477 -0.15 22.87 6.00
CA ARG A 477 1.12 22.30 5.52
C ARG A 477 1.19 22.23 4.00
N LEU A 478 0.09 21.95 3.32
CA LEU A 478 0.02 21.98 1.86
C LEU A 478 0.28 23.39 1.31
N ALA A 479 -0.31 24.42 1.93
CA ALA A 479 -0.04 25.82 1.60
C ALA A 479 1.45 26.17 1.76
N GLU A 480 2.08 25.82 2.88
CA GLU A 480 3.52 26.03 3.09
C GLU A 480 4.40 25.36 2.01
N ILE A 481 4.01 24.17 1.56
CA ILE A 481 4.73 23.45 0.48
C ILE A 481 4.57 24.20 -0.84
N TRP A 482 3.38 24.73 -1.13
CA TRP A 482 3.13 25.51 -2.33
C TRP A 482 3.91 26.83 -2.34
N ASP A 483 3.89 27.57 -1.23
CA ASP A 483 4.63 28.83 -1.09
C ASP A 483 6.13 28.62 -1.32
N ARG A 484 6.66 27.49 -0.83
CA ARG A 484 8.04 27.09 -1.11
C ARG A 484 8.28 26.85 -2.60
N ILE A 485 7.40 26.10 -3.27
CA ILE A 485 7.52 25.83 -4.71
C ILE A 485 7.42 27.12 -5.53
N ILE A 486 6.52 28.04 -5.17
CA ILE A 486 6.42 29.36 -5.81
C ILE A 486 7.71 30.15 -5.61
N THR A 487 8.24 30.16 -4.39
CA THR A 487 9.50 30.86 -4.08
C THR A 487 10.66 30.30 -4.90
N ASP A 488 10.76 28.98 -5.04
CA ASP A 488 11.81 28.32 -5.81
C ASP A 488 11.73 28.61 -7.33
N PHE A 489 10.51 28.87 -7.86
CA PHE A 489 10.27 29.16 -9.29
C PHE A 489 9.99 30.64 -9.62
N GLY A 490 9.91 31.51 -8.61
CA GLY A 490 9.69 32.96 -8.73
C GLY A 490 8.24 33.39 -9.00
N SER A 491 7.38 32.56 -9.60
CA SER A 491 5.97 32.91 -9.83
C SER A 491 5.04 31.69 -9.84
N THR A 492 3.75 31.93 -9.61
CA THR A 492 2.69 30.90 -9.64
C THR A 492 2.62 30.21 -11.00
N ASP A 493 2.67 30.97 -12.11
CA ASP A 493 2.60 30.40 -13.46
C ASP A 493 3.84 29.58 -13.81
N ALA A 494 5.02 29.98 -13.32
CA ALA A 494 6.24 29.19 -13.47
C ALA A 494 6.15 27.86 -12.68
N ALA A 495 5.68 27.92 -11.43
CA ALA A 495 5.46 26.74 -10.59
C ALA A 495 4.49 25.74 -11.23
N ILE A 496 3.35 26.21 -11.74
CA ILE A 496 2.34 25.35 -12.40
C ILE A 496 2.92 24.70 -13.66
N ARG A 497 3.64 25.46 -14.50
CA ARG A 497 4.27 24.91 -15.71
C ARG A 497 5.26 23.81 -15.37
N HIS A 498 6.15 24.03 -14.42
CA HIS A 498 7.13 23.02 -14.01
C HIS A 498 6.50 21.80 -13.34
N MET A 499 5.49 21.99 -12.50
CA MET A 499 4.77 20.85 -11.91
C MET A 499 4.00 20.05 -12.97
N THR A 500 3.52 20.70 -14.04
CA THR A 500 2.90 20.02 -15.18
C THR A 500 3.90 19.09 -15.88
N GLU A 501 5.17 19.48 -16.03
CA GLU A 501 6.24 18.60 -16.56
C GLU A 501 6.46 17.34 -15.70
N TRP A 502 6.07 17.40 -14.42
CA TRP A 502 6.13 16.27 -13.50
C TRP A 502 4.93 15.33 -13.60
N THR A 503 3.94 15.62 -14.45
CA THR A 503 2.73 14.80 -14.59
C THR A 503 2.85 13.72 -15.68
N ASN A 504 1.91 12.78 -15.66
CA ASN A 504 1.59 11.84 -16.73
C ASN A 504 0.06 11.69 -16.86
N SER A 505 -0.42 10.74 -17.66
CA SER A 505 -1.87 10.47 -17.85
C SER A 505 -2.65 10.14 -16.58
N LYS A 506 -1.99 9.87 -15.45
CA LYS A 506 -2.59 9.55 -14.15
C LYS A 506 -2.39 10.64 -13.10
N GLY A 507 -1.80 11.79 -13.46
CA GLY A 507 -1.53 12.91 -12.56
C GLY A 507 -0.05 13.07 -12.23
N LEU A 508 0.25 13.73 -11.10
CA LEU A 508 1.62 14.08 -10.72
C LEU A 508 2.46 12.85 -10.32
N VAL A 509 3.63 12.72 -10.95
CA VAL A 509 4.59 11.64 -10.70
C VAL A 509 5.46 12.00 -9.51
N THR A 510 5.21 11.36 -8.37
CA THR A 510 5.91 11.63 -7.10
C THR A 510 7.43 11.50 -7.20
N SER A 511 7.96 10.58 -8.02
CA SER A 511 9.42 10.44 -8.18
C SER A 511 10.06 11.66 -8.86
N LYS A 512 9.37 12.31 -9.80
CA LYS A 512 9.85 13.55 -10.44
C LYS A 512 9.85 14.71 -9.44
N ALA A 513 8.76 14.87 -8.69
CA ALA A 513 8.70 15.87 -7.62
C ALA A 513 9.77 15.63 -6.54
N TYR A 514 9.99 14.39 -6.13
CA TYR A 514 11.06 14.04 -5.18
C TYR A 514 12.45 14.42 -5.69
N GLU A 515 12.74 14.13 -6.96
CA GLU A 515 14.03 14.46 -7.59
C GLU A 515 14.32 15.96 -7.60
N TYR A 516 13.27 16.79 -7.66
CA TYR A 516 13.38 18.24 -7.52
C TYR A 516 13.56 18.67 -6.06
N LEU A 517 12.71 18.17 -5.16
CA LEU A 517 12.61 18.63 -3.76
C LEU A 517 13.71 18.09 -2.83
N ARG A 518 14.52 17.13 -3.28
CA ARG A 518 15.60 16.54 -2.50
C ARG A 518 16.90 17.35 -2.62
N PRO A 519 17.76 17.32 -1.59
CA PRO A 519 19.14 17.77 -1.74
C PRO A 519 19.87 16.98 -2.84
N LYS A 520 20.69 17.67 -3.63
CA LYS A 520 21.49 17.07 -4.71
C LYS A 520 22.98 17.16 -4.38
N LEU A 521 23.71 16.09 -4.65
CA LEU A 521 25.18 16.07 -4.61
C LEU A 521 25.75 16.01 -6.03
N LEU A 522 27.06 16.26 -6.14
CA LEU A 522 27.79 16.10 -7.39
C LEU A 522 27.78 14.64 -7.85
N ARG A 523 27.58 14.46 -9.15
CA ARG A 523 27.60 13.13 -9.77
C ARG A 523 28.98 12.50 -9.65
N GLN A 524 28.99 11.22 -9.31
CA GLN A 524 30.20 10.46 -9.05
C GLN A 524 30.58 9.64 -10.30
N PRO A 525 31.73 9.92 -10.95
CA PRO A 525 32.12 9.27 -12.22
C PRO A 525 32.35 7.76 -12.07
N TRP A 526 32.84 7.33 -10.92
CA TRP A 526 33.14 5.92 -10.62
C TRP A 526 31.90 5.02 -10.48
N LYS A 527 30.68 5.57 -10.45
CA LYS A 527 29.45 4.77 -10.31
C LYS A 527 29.26 3.76 -11.45
N ALA A 528 29.62 4.13 -12.67
CA ALA A 528 29.46 3.25 -13.84
C ALA A 528 30.27 1.95 -13.69
N SER A 529 31.44 2.04 -13.06
CA SER A 529 32.41 0.94 -12.95
C SER A 529 32.02 -0.10 -11.88
N ILE A 530 31.32 0.30 -10.80
CA ILE A 530 31.05 -0.61 -9.67
C ILE A 530 29.68 -1.30 -9.69
N ARG A 531 28.82 -0.98 -10.66
CA ARG A 531 27.39 -1.38 -10.66
C ARG A 531 26.90 -1.89 -12.01
N LYS A 532 27.72 -2.69 -12.68
CA LYS A 532 27.34 -3.52 -13.83
C LYS A 532 26.39 -4.65 -13.38
N ALA A 533 25.46 -5.04 -14.25
CA ALA A 533 24.38 -5.99 -13.91
C ALA A 533 24.87 -7.38 -13.46
N PHE A 534 26.06 -7.79 -13.91
CA PHE A 534 26.68 -9.06 -13.54
C PHE A 534 27.44 -8.99 -12.20
N ILE A 535 27.71 -7.80 -11.64
CA ILE A 535 28.39 -7.67 -10.34
C ILE A 535 27.38 -7.96 -9.24
N PRO A 536 27.61 -8.99 -8.39
CA PRO A 536 26.66 -9.30 -7.33
C PRO A 536 26.57 -8.14 -6.32
N PRO A 537 25.37 -7.82 -5.79
CA PRO A 537 25.15 -6.64 -4.94
C PRO A 537 26.07 -6.53 -3.72
N LYS A 538 26.50 -7.67 -3.17
CA LYS A 538 27.46 -7.73 -2.05
C LYS A 538 28.80 -7.08 -2.42
N TYR A 539 29.33 -7.37 -3.61
CA TYR A 539 30.61 -6.83 -4.06
C TYR A 539 30.50 -5.37 -4.44
N SER A 540 29.40 -4.96 -5.12
CA SER A 540 29.13 -3.55 -5.39
C SER A 540 29.07 -2.69 -4.12
N PHE A 541 28.57 -3.24 -3.01
CA PHE A 541 28.54 -2.55 -1.73
C PHE A 541 29.94 -2.37 -1.12
N ILE A 542 30.79 -3.41 -1.21
CA ILE A 542 32.18 -3.36 -0.73
C ILE A 542 33.01 -2.38 -1.56
N LEU A 543 32.91 -2.45 -2.89
CA LEU A 543 33.59 -1.52 -3.81
C LEU A 543 33.18 -0.07 -3.57
N TRP A 544 31.88 0.17 -3.33
CA TRP A 544 31.36 1.48 -2.97
C TRP A 544 31.96 2.01 -1.66
N LEU A 545 32.13 1.17 -0.64
CA LEU A 545 32.85 1.56 0.58
C LEU A 545 34.33 1.83 0.30
N GLY A 546 34.97 1.06 -0.58
CA GLY A 546 36.38 1.24 -0.95
C GLY A 546 36.63 2.58 -1.62
N LEU A 547 35.83 2.91 -2.64
CA LEU A 547 35.93 4.18 -3.37
C LEU A 547 35.60 5.42 -2.54
N ARG A 548 34.84 5.25 -1.46
CA ARG A 548 34.54 6.32 -0.49
C ARG A 548 35.56 6.38 0.63
N GLU A 549 36.59 5.55 0.58
CA GLU A 549 37.56 5.38 1.65
C GLU A 549 36.86 5.13 2.99
N ARG A 550 35.96 4.17 3.06
CA ARG A 550 35.19 3.81 4.28
C ARG A 550 35.27 2.31 4.63
N LEU A 551 36.09 1.53 3.93
CA LEU A 551 36.39 0.17 4.34
C LEU A 551 37.10 0.19 5.71
N ALA A 552 36.74 -0.78 6.57
CA ALA A 552 37.38 -1.01 7.85
C ALA A 552 38.67 -1.82 7.62
N THR A 553 39.73 -1.12 7.26
CA THR A 553 41.09 -1.64 7.11
C THR A 553 41.79 -1.65 8.48
N ARG A 554 42.83 -2.48 8.66
CA ARG A 554 43.49 -2.70 9.97
C ARG A 554 44.06 -1.40 10.59
N ASP A 555 44.51 -0.44 9.79
CA ASP A 555 44.92 0.92 10.20
C ASP A 555 43.80 1.69 10.91
N ARG A 556 42.58 1.56 10.42
CA ARG A 556 41.43 2.27 11.00
C ARG A 556 40.92 1.63 12.26
N LEU A 557 41.39 0.42 12.56
CA LEU A 557 41.18 -0.30 13.81
C LEU A 557 42.39 -0.19 14.74
N ALA A 558 43.44 0.56 14.38
CA ALA A 558 44.65 0.74 15.21
C ALA A 558 44.32 1.35 16.59
N PHE A 559 43.22 2.11 16.71
CA PHE A 559 42.72 2.61 18.00
C PHE A 559 42.20 1.51 18.95
N LEU A 560 42.04 0.27 18.45
CA LEU A 560 41.64 -0.92 19.23
C LEU A 560 42.85 -1.80 19.63
N HIS A 561 44.09 -1.34 19.39
CA HIS A 561 45.32 -2.09 19.68
C HIS A 561 45.43 -3.46 18.98
N GLU A 562 44.82 -3.64 17.81
CA GLU A 562 45.04 -4.84 16.98
C GLU A 562 46.37 -4.78 16.22
N ASP A 563 47.04 -5.94 16.04
CA ASP A 563 48.29 -6.05 15.28
C ASP A 563 48.07 -5.54 13.85
N PRO A 564 48.81 -4.50 13.45
CA PRO A 564 48.55 -3.84 12.19
C PRO A 564 49.34 -4.55 11.06
N SER A 565 50.06 -5.64 11.31
CA SER A 565 50.71 -6.45 10.26
C SER A 565 49.70 -6.99 9.23
N CYS A 566 50.00 -6.95 7.94
CA CYS A 566 49.15 -7.54 6.91
C CYS A 566 49.62 -8.96 6.57
N SER A 567 48.76 -9.96 6.75
CA SER A 567 49.06 -11.37 6.46
C SER A 567 49.29 -11.68 4.97
N LEU A 568 48.98 -10.73 4.07
CA LEU A 568 49.24 -10.84 2.63
C LEU A 568 50.51 -10.10 2.18
N CYS A 569 50.99 -9.11 2.96
CA CYS A 569 52.06 -8.21 2.52
C CYS A 569 53.42 -8.46 3.19
N ILE A 570 53.59 -9.55 3.96
CA ILE A 570 54.84 -9.99 4.59
C ILE A 570 55.73 -8.82 5.07
N ASN A 571 55.47 -8.32 6.28
CA ASN A 571 56.38 -7.43 7.04
C ASN A 571 56.72 -6.06 6.41
N MET A 572 55.75 -5.29 5.92
CA MET A 572 55.93 -3.85 5.68
C MET A 572 55.09 -2.97 6.62
N VAL A 573 55.70 -1.89 7.11
CA VAL A 573 55.12 -0.91 8.05
C VAL A 573 54.26 0.12 7.31
N TRP A 574 53.17 0.52 7.96
CA TRP A 574 52.10 1.37 7.46
C TRP A 574 52.54 2.71 6.86
N HIS A 575 52.10 2.97 5.64
CA HIS A 575 51.84 4.32 5.16
C HIS A 575 50.42 4.40 4.59
N HIS A 576 49.72 5.47 4.96
CA HIS A 576 48.39 5.84 4.46
C HIS A 576 48.28 5.60 2.95
N LEU A 577 47.36 4.70 2.54
CA LEU A 577 46.79 4.46 1.19
C LEU A 577 46.82 3.02 0.64
N THR A 578 47.38 2.01 1.30
CA THR A 578 47.66 0.73 0.61
C THR A 578 47.07 -0.52 1.29
N HIS A 579 45.81 -0.81 0.98
CA HIS A 579 45.49 -2.18 0.52
C HIS A 579 45.43 -2.27 -1.00
N VAL A 580 45.67 -1.16 -1.70
CA VAL A 580 45.97 -1.20 -3.10
C VAL A 580 46.97 -0.11 -3.46
N ASN A 581 48.22 -0.50 -3.74
CA ASN A 581 49.18 0.37 -4.42
C ASN A 581 48.49 0.93 -5.69
N PRO A 582 48.57 2.22 -6.06
CA PRO A 582 48.01 2.72 -7.32
C PRO A 582 48.39 1.87 -8.54
N SER A 583 49.59 1.26 -8.53
CA SER A 583 50.04 0.32 -9.56
C SER A 583 49.47 -1.10 -9.43
N GLN A 584 49.06 -1.53 -8.22
CA GLN A 584 48.30 -2.77 -8.00
C GLN A 584 46.79 -2.54 -8.10
N TRP A 585 46.26 -1.31 -7.95
CA TRP A 585 44.86 -0.99 -8.16
C TRP A 585 44.61 -0.72 -9.61
N SER A 586 45.55 -0.12 -10.33
CA SER A 586 45.52 -0.20 -11.78
C SER A 586 45.58 -1.66 -12.20
N LYS A 587 46.41 -2.52 -11.59
CA LYS A 587 46.44 -3.96 -11.90
C LYS A 587 45.17 -4.71 -11.51
N VAL A 588 44.60 -4.48 -10.33
CA VAL A 588 43.34 -5.10 -9.87
C VAL A 588 42.16 -4.51 -10.61
N ALA A 589 42.15 -3.22 -10.94
CA ALA A 589 41.13 -2.59 -11.77
C ALA A 589 41.26 -3.04 -13.23
N GLN A 590 42.46 -3.34 -13.72
CA GLN A 590 42.74 -3.85 -15.06
C GLN A 590 42.44 -5.34 -15.15
N GLU A 591 42.84 -6.17 -14.17
CA GLU A 591 42.40 -7.56 -14.02
C GLU A 591 40.90 -7.66 -13.77
N TRP A 592 40.32 -6.68 -13.06
CA TRP A 592 38.88 -6.55 -12.92
C TRP A 592 38.26 -6.16 -14.25
N GLU A 593 38.75 -5.16 -14.97
CA GLU A 593 38.30 -4.77 -16.32
C GLU A 593 38.42 -5.93 -17.31
N ASP A 594 39.50 -6.71 -17.26
CA ASP A 594 39.71 -7.93 -18.04
C ASP A 594 38.70 -9.02 -17.63
N TRP A 595 38.43 -9.16 -16.34
CA TRP A 595 37.36 -10.02 -15.83
C TRP A 595 35.96 -9.50 -16.25
N LEU A 596 35.72 -8.19 -16.29
CA LEU A 596 34.48 -7.56 -16.77
C LEU A 596 34.30 -7.85 -18.26
N LEU A 597 35.35 -7.69 -19.06
CA LEU A 597 35.40 -8.02 -20.49
C LEU A 597 35.11 -9.50 -20.71
N CYS A 598 35.75 -10.38 -19.95
CA CYS A 598 35.56 -11.82 -20.03
C CYS A 598 34.14 -12.24 -19.58
N ALA A 599 33.60 -11.60 -18.53
CA ALA A 599 32.23 -11.83 -18.05
C ALA A 599 31.18 -11.29 -19.03
N GLU A 600 31.41 -10.15 -19.69
CA GLU A 600 30.53 -9.60 -20.75
C GLU A 600 30.53 -10.51 -21.98
N GLN A 601 31.70 -11.03 -22.40
CA GLN A 601 31.82 -12.02 -23.47
C GLN A 601 31.14 -13.36 -23.12
N SER A 602 31.26 -13.82 -21.88
CA SER A 602 30.62 -15.06 -21.39
C SER A 602 29.11 -14.90 -21.18
N ALA A 603 28.63 -13.69 -20.86
CA ALA A 603 27.21 -13.38 -20.83
C ALA A 603 26.62 -13.34 -22.25
N ALA A 604 27.33 -12.75 -23.22
CA ALA A 604 26.91 -12.74 -24.63
C ALA A 604 26.77 -14.15 -25.21
N SER A 605 27.67 -15.07 -24.85
CA SER A 605 27.60 -16.48 -25.27
C SER A 605 26.45 -17.27 -24.61
N ARG A 606 26.09 -16.96 -23.35
CA ARG A 606 24.95 -17.60 -22.66
C ARG A 606 23.57 -17.14 -23.14
N PHE A 607 23.46 -15.96 -23.74
CA PHE A 607 22.19 -15.39 -24.23
C PHE A 607 22.03 -15.45 -25.76
N GLY A 608 22.94 -16.12 -26.47
CA GLY A 608 22.78 -16.42 -27.90
C GLY A 608 22.74 -15.18 -28.81
N MET A 609 23.44 -14.11 -28.45
CA MET A 609 23.62 -12.96 -29.35
C MET A 609 24.98 -13.07 -30.07
N HIS A 610 25.02 -13.89 -31.12
CA HIS A 610 26.11 -13.85 -32.10
C HIS A 610 25.74 -12.82 -33.17
N GLY A 611 26.37 -11.63 -33.15
CA GLY A 611 26.21 -10.67 -34.23
C GLY A 611 26.43 -9.20 -33.91
N LEU A 612 27.42 -8.83 -33.10
CA LEU A 612 27.94 -7.46 -33.09
C LEU A 612 29.47 -7.53 -33.07
N GLN A 613 30.09 -7.04 -34.15
CA GLN A 613 31.54 -6.91 -34.27
C GLN A 613 32.07 -5.92 -33.21
N PRO A 614 33.24 -6.16 -32.60
CA PRO A 614 33.88 -5.18 -31.74
C PRO A 614 34.34 -3.98 -32.57
N LEU A 615 33.99 -2.76 -32.13
CA LEU A 615 34.63 -1.53 -32.60
C LEU A 615 36.12 -1.56 -32.21
N GLU A 616 37.00 -1.41 -33.21
CA GLU A 616 38.45 -1.36 -33.06
C GLU A 616 38.87 -0.24 -32.09
N ALA A 617 39.73 -0.59 -31.13
CA ALA A 617 40.39 0.37 -30.26
C ALA A 617 41.57 1.04 -31.01
N PRO A 618 41.80 2.36 -30.87
CA PRO A 618 42.93 3.01 -31.51
C PRO A 618 44.25 2.60 -30.86
N GLN A 619 45.21 2.19 -31.69
CA GLN A 619 46.57 1.86 -31.32
C GLN A 619 47.24 3.05 -30.60
N ARG A 620 47.76 2.81 -29.39
CA ARG A 620 48.72 3.71 -28.73
C ARG A 620 50.10 3.46 -29.32
N ASN A 621 50.60 4.40 -30.12
CA ASN A 621 52.00 4.44 -30.51
C ASN A 621 52.88 4.82 -29.32
N HIS A 622 53.97 4.07 -29.16
CA HIS A 622 55.07 4.39 -28.28
C HIS A 622 55.83 5.63 -28.81
N LEU A 623 55.96 6.65 -27.96
CA LEU A 623 57.20 7.38 -27.65
C LEU A 623 56.94 8.28 -26.41
#